data_AF-V9L5X8-F1
#
_entry.id   AF-V9L5X8-F1
#
_cell.length_a   1.000
_cell.length_b   1.000
_cell.length_c   1.000
_cell.angle_alpha   90.00
_cell.angle_beta   90.00
_cell.angle_gamma   90.00
#
_symmetry.space_group_name_H-M   'P 1'
#
loop_
_entity.id
_entity.type
_entity.pdbx_description
1 polymer ?
#
loop_
_entity_poly.entity_id
_entity_poly.type
_entity_poly.pdbx_seq_one_letter_code
_entity_poly.pdbx_strand_id
1 'polypeptide(L)'
;LCADWFSLGCMLFKLLRGHSPFRQHKTKDKHEIDRMTLTMNVELPDSFSPELKSLLEGLLQRDVGKRLGCLGRGAIEVKEHPFFKGIDWQQVYLQKYQPPLIPPRGEVNAADAFDIGSFDEEDTKGIKLLDSDQELYRNFPLVISERWQQEVAETVYDAVNTDTDKNEAKKRAKNKTLGHEEDYALGKDCIMHGYMLKLGSPFLTQWQRRYFYLFPNRLEWRGEGESRQSLLTMEQIVSVEDTQIKDKKCILLRIKGGKQFVLQCESDPEFIQWKKELTEAFNEAQRVLRRAPKVLNKSRSAVVELTKPPLSHRNSNGL
;
A
#
# COMPACT_ATOMS: atom_id res chain seq x y z
N LEU A 1 -21.25 13.72 16.06
CA LEU A 1 -22.46 12.98 16.47
C LEU A 1 -23.57 13.91 16.98
N CYS A 2 -23.41 14.66 18.08
CA CYS A 2 -24.50 15.54 18.55
C CYS A 2 -24.85 16.71 17.62
N ALA A 3 -23.89 17.21 16.84
CA ALA A 3 -24.14 18.17 15.77
C ALA A 3 -24.97 17.52 14.62
N ASP A 4 -24.69 16.26 14.30
CA ASP A 4 -25.35 15.54 13.19
C ASP A 4 -26.84 15.32 13.48
N TRP A 5 -27.22 15.07 14.73
CA TRP A 5 -28.64 14.97 15.11
C TRP A 5 -29.40 16.28 14.93
N PHE A 6 -28.78 17.41 15.25
CA PHE A 6 -29.36 18.72 15.00
C PHE A 6 -29.47 18.99 13.49
N SER A 7 -28.42 18.70 12.73
CA SER A 7 -28.43 18.80 11.27
C SER A 7 -29.48 17.88 10.63
N LEU A 8 -29.71 16.69 11.18
CA LEU A 8 -30.77 15.79 10.76
C LEU A 8 -32.14 16.43 10.96
N GLY A 9 -32.41 17.04 12.12
CA GLY A 9 -33.65 17.79 12.37
C GLY A 9 -33.86 18.91 11.34
N CYS A 10 -32.82 19.68 11.05
CA CYS A 10 -32.85 20.72 10.02
C CYS A 10 -33.14 20.16 8.62
N MET A 11 -32.52 19.03 8.27
CA MET A 11 -32.66 18.39 6.98
C MET A 11 -34.05 17.80 6.79
N LEU A 12 -34.58 17.10 7.80
CA LEU A 12 -35.96 16.57 7.79
C LEU A 12 -36.98 17.69 7.63
N PHE A 13 -36.83 18.80 8.39
CA PHE A 13 -37.69 19.96 8.22
C PHE A 13 -37.61 20.52 6.79
N LYS A 14 -36.41 20.60 6.21
CA LYS A 14 -36.22 21.07 4.82
C LYS A 14 -36.87 20.15 3.81
N LEU A 15 -36.82 18.83 3.97
CA LEU A 15 -37.52 17.89 3.08
C LEU A 15 -39.05 18.09 3.13
N LEU A 16 -39.58 18.48 4.28
CA LEU A 16 -41.03 18.68 4.49
C LEU A 16 -41.52 20.08 4.06
N ARG A 17 -40.68 21.11 4.15
CA ARG A 17 -41.06 22.53 3.93
C ARG A 17 -40.38 23.20 2.74
N GLY A 18 -39.35 22.59 2.17
CA GLY A 18 -38.54 23.14 1.08
C GLY A 18 -37.49 24.17 1.51
N HIS A 19 -37.40 24.53 2.81
CA HIS A 19 -36.41 25.47 3.33
C HIS A 19 -35.90 25.06 4.73
N SER A 20 -34.75 25.60 5.14
CA SER A 20 -34.21 25.37 6.49
C SER A 20 -35.12 26.02 7.55
N PRO A 21 -35.26 25.42 8.76
CA PRO A 21 -36.06 26.00 9.84
C PRO A 21 -35.56 27.39 10.29
N PHE A 22 -34.26 27.66 10.15
CA PHE A 22 -33.63 28.93 10.54
C PHE A 22 -33.42 29.88 9.35
N ARG A 23 -34.06 29.61 8.20
CA ARG A 23 -33.97 30.44 7.00
C ARG A 23 -35.35 30.98 6.63
N GLN A 24 -35.87 31.87 7.46
CA GLN A 24 -37.10 32.58 7.15
C GLN A 24 -36.86 33.57 5.99
N HIS A 25 -37.83 33.72 5.10
CA HIS A 25 -37.83 34.68 3.97
C HIS A 25 -36.62 34.65 3.01
N LYS A 26 -35.99 33.48 2.79
CA LYS A 26 -34.86 33.31 1.84
C LYS A 26 -33.62 34.19 2.15
N THR A 27 -33.45 34.68 3.39
CA THR A 27 -32.25 35.45 3.77
C THR A 27 -30.95 34.73 3.40
N LYS A 28 -29.97 35.48 2.89
CA LYS A 28 -28.61 34.98 2.59
C LYS A 28 -27.60 35.38 3.66
N ASP A 29 -28.00 36.15 4.69
CA ASP A 29 -27.09 36.56 5.76
C ASP A 29 -26.78 35.38 6.69
N LYS A 30 -25.55 34.89 6.61
CA LYS A 30 -25.05 33.80 7.45
C LYS A 30 -25.12 34.14 8.95
N HIS A 31 -24.83 35.39 9.31
CA HIS A 31 -24.85 35.81 10.70
C HIS A 31 -26.27 35.86 11.27
N GLU A 32 -27.27 36.16 10.45
CA GLU A 32 -28.68 36.10 10.83
C GLU A 32 -29.12 34.66 11.08
N ILE A 33 -28.74 33.73 10.20
CA ILE A 33 -29.04 32.30 10.33
C ILE A 33 -28.38 31.72 11.59
N ASP A 34 -27.12 32.07 11.85
CA ASP A 34 -26.39 31.64 13.05
C ASP A 34 -27.05 32.19 14.32
N ARG A 35 -27.44 33.47 14.32
CA ARG A 35 -28.19 34.08 15.42
C ARG A 35 -29.51 33.35 15.67
N MET A 36 -30.32 33.12 14.64
CA MET A 36 -31.60 32.42 14.76
C MET A 36 -31.44 31.01 15.34
N THR A 37 -30.39 30.29 14.94
CA THR A 37 -30.06 28.96 15.47
C THR A 37 -29.75 28.99 16.98
N LEU A 38 -29.11 30.07 17.45
CA LEU A 38 -28.73 30.23 18.86
C LEU A 38 -29.88 30.78 19.72
N THR A 39 -30.73 31.65 19.18
CA THR A 39 -31.68 32.45 19.96
C THR A 39 -33.14 32.04 19.79
N MET A 40 -33.52 31.45 18.65
CA MET A 40 -34.93 31.23 18.31
C MET A 40 -35.33 29.76 18.43
N ASN A 41 -36.47 29.51 19.07
CA ASN A 41 -37.11 28.20 19.00
C ASN A 41 -37.80 28.06 17.63
N VAL A 42 -37.69 26.89 17.01
CA VAL A 42 -38.29 26.64 15.69
C VAL A 42 -39.81 26.53 15.82
N GLU A 43 -40.53 27.40 15.11
CA GLU A 43 -41.99 27.30 15.01
C GLU A 43 -42.36 26.18 14.04
N LEU A 44 -43.06 25.16 14.56
CA LEU A 44 -43.50 24.00 13.79
C LEU A 44 -44.96 24.19 13.34
N PRO A 45 -45.27 24.04 12.03
CA PRO A 45 -46.63 24.23 11.52
C PRO A 45 -47.66 23.29 12.17
N ASP A 46 -48.91 23.75 12.28
CA ASP A 46 -50.02 22.93 12.79
C ASP A 46 -50.39 21.74 11.91
N SER A 47 -49.99 21.76 10.64
CA SER A 47 -50.18 20.64 9.73
C SER A 47 -49.28 19.44 10.04
N PHE A 48 -48.31 19.54 10.95
CA PHE A 48 -47.45 18.43 11.34
C PHE A 48 -48.12 17.53 12.38
N SER A 49 -47.93 16.21 12.24
CA SER A 49 -48.44 15.26 13.22
C SER A 49 -47.75 15.47 14.59
N PRO A 50 -48.42 15.10 15.70
CA PRO A 50 -47.83 15.23 17.04
C PRO A 50 -46.48 14.51 17.17
N GLU A 51 -46.34 13.34 16.54
CA GLU A 51 -45.13 12.53 16.58
C GLU A 51 -43.99 13.20 15.80
N LEU A 52 -44.31 13.83 14.67
CA LEU A 52 -43.32 14.58 13.89
C LEU A 52 -42.87 15.85 14.63
N LYS A 53 -43.81 16.57 15.26
CA LYS A 53 -43.47 17.75 16.07
C LYS A 53 -42.53 17.37 17.22
N SER A 54 -42.88 16.33 17.98
CA SER A 54 -42.06 15.83 19.08
C SER A 54 -40.66 15.37 18.61
N LEU A 55 -40.56 14.72 17.45
CA LEU A 55 -39.28 14.33 16.87
C LEU A 55 -38.40 15.55 16.58
N LEU A 56 -38.96 16.54 15.87
CA LEU A 56 -38.23 17.75 15.49
C LEU A 56 -37.85 18.59 16.71
N GLU A 57 -38.75 18.74 17.68
CA GLU A 57 -38.46 19.42 18.95
C GLU A 57 -37.31 18.74 19.71
N GLY A 58 -37.28 17.41 19.73
CA GLY A 58 -36.22 16.63 20.36
C GLY A 58 -34.86 16.78 19.65
N LEU A 59 -34.84 16.70 18.31
CA LEU A 59 -33.63 16.83 17.50
C LEU A 59 -33.08 18.27 17.50
N LEU A 60 -33.97 19.27 17.51
CA LEU A 60 -33.64 20.69 17.44
C LEU A 60 -33.47 21.35 18.82
N GLN A 61 -33.38 20.57 19.90
CA GLN A 61 -32.99 21.10 21.21
C GLN A 61 -31.61 21.75 21.14
N ARG A 62 -31.48 22.99 21.61
CA ARG A 62 -30.18 23.70 21.67
C ARG A 62 -29.25 23.08 22.71
N ASP A 63 -29.81 22.71 23.85
CA ASP A 63 -29.08 22.02 24.92
C ASP A 63 -28.80 20.56 24.53
N VAL A 64 -27.52 20.22 24.42
CA VAL A 64 -27.07 18.85 24.08
C VAL A 64 -27.52 17.84 25.13
N GLY A 65 -27.59 18.21 26.41
CA GLY A 65 -28.03 17.33 27.50
C GLY A 65 -29.52 16.98 27.44
N LYS A 66 -30.28 17.65 26.56
CA LYS A 66 -31.72 17.40 26.33
C LYS A 66 -32.01 16.97 24.90
N ARG A 67 -31.01 16.95 24.02
CA ARG A 67 -31.17 16.64 22.59
C ARG A 67 -31.35 15.15 22.38
N LEU A 68 -32.36 14.80 21.58
CA LEU A 68 -32.58 13.43 21.16
C LEU A 68 -31.37 12.89 20.38
N GLY A 69 -30.87 11.73 20.79
CA GLY A 69 -29.65 11.12 20.25
C GLY A 69 -28.37 11.51 21.01
N CYS A 70 -28.48 12.30 22.07
CA CYS A 70 -27.37 12.77 22.90
C CYS A 70 -27.52 12.40 24.39
N LEU A 71 -28.52 11.58 24.75
CA LEU A 71 -28.79 11.19 26.14
C LEU A 71 -28.00 9.93 26.58
N GLY A 72 -27.04 9.49 25.76
CA GLY A 72 -26.09 8.42 26.07
C GLY A 72 -26.28 7.11 25.27
N ARG A 73 -27.44 6.90 24.62
CA ARG A 73 -27.72 5.72 23.77
C ARG A 73 -27.68 6.03 22.27
N GLY A 74 -27.46 7.29 21.90
CA GLY A 74 -27.16 7.68 20.52
C GLY A 74 -28.32 7.40 19.57
N ALA A 75 -28.04 6.74 18.45
CA ALA A 75 -29.04 6.46 17.41
C ALA A 75 -30.24 5.64 17.93
N ILE A 76 -30.07 4.84 18.99
CA ILE A 76 -31.16 4.04 19.58
C ILE A 76 -32.29 4.96 20.05
N GLU A 77 -31.98 6.11 20.65
CA GLU A 77 -32.97 7.08 21.14
C GLU A 77 -33.86 7.60 20.00
N VAL A 78 -33.23 7.90 18.86
CA VAL A 78 -33.94 8.36 17.66
C VAL A 78 -34.77 7.23 17.05
N LYS A 79 -34.22 6.01 17.01
CA LYS A 79 -34.89 4.82 16.46
C LYS A 79 -36.11 4.39 17.26
N GLU A 80 -36.10 4.60 18.57
CA GLU A 80 -37.22 4.30 19.49
C GLU A 80 -38.32 5.39 19.49
N HIS A 81 -38.09 6.51 18.80
CA HIS A 81 -39.02 7.63 18.79
C HIS A 81 -40.38 7.24 18.16
N PRO A 82 -41.54 7.67 18.72
CA PRO A 82 -42.87 7.32 18.23
C PRO A 82 -43.12 7.60 16.74
N PHE A 83 -42.43 8.59 16.17
CA PHE A 83 -42.48 8.89 14.73
C PHE A 83 -42.09 7.69 13.85
N PHE A 84 -41.16 6.85 14.32
CA PHE A 84 -40.70 5.64 13.61
C PHE A 84 -41.40 4.37 14.09
N LYS A 85 -42.52 4.49 14.81
CA LYS A 85 -43.28 3.32 15.28
C LYS A 85 -43.75 2.49 14.08
N GLY A 86 -43.44 1.19 14.11
CA GLY A 86 -43.74 0.26 13.03
C GLY A 86 -42.63 0.11 11.98
N ILE A 87 -41.53 0.86 12.09
CA ILE A 87 -40.33 0.63 11.28
C ILE A 87 -39.51 -0.51 11.87
N ASP A 88 -39.27 -1.53 11.05
CA ASP A 88 -38.28 -2.56 11.34
C ASP A 88 -36.91 -2.10 10.87
N TRP A 89 -36.05 -1.73 11.82
CA TRP A 89 -34.70 -1.25 11.54
C TRP A 89 -33.79 -2.30 10.90
N GLN A 90 -34.09 -3.59 11.03
CA GLN A 90 -33.38 -4.64 10.29
C GLN A 90 -33.73 -4.60 8.80
N GLN A 91 -35.01 -4.37 8.47
CA GLN A 91 -35.44 -4.19 7.07
C GLN A 91 -34.87 -2.90 6.46
N VAL A 92 -34.71 -1.83 7.26
CA VAL A 92 -34.01 -0.61 6.83
C VAL A 92 -32.55 -0.91 6.50
N TYR A 93 -31.84 -1.63 7.37
CA TYR A 93 -30.42 -1.99 7.16
C TYR A 93 -30.22 -2.84 5.90
N LEU A 94 -31.14 -3.80 5.67
CA LEU A 94 -31.15 -4.65 4.48
C LEU A 94 -31.73 -3.97 3.22
N GLN A 95 -32.04 -2.68 3.29
CA GLN A 95 -32.57 -1.86 2.20
C GLN A 95 -33.84 -2.44 1.56
N LYS A 96 -34.78 -2.94 2.39
CA LYS A 96 -36.01 -3.62 1.92
C LYS A 96 -37.24 -2.73 1.77
N TYR A 97 -37.27 -1.56 2.41
CA TYR A 97 -38.35 -0.61 2.21
C TYR A 97 -38.29 -0.02 0.79
N GLN A 98 -39.46 0.12 0.15
CA GLN A 98 -39.52 0.76 -1.15
C GLN A 98 -39.15 2.24 -1.03
N PRO A 99 -38.19 2.73 -1.83
CA PRO A 99 -37.84 4.15 -1.82
C PRO A 99 -39.03 4.98 -2.33
N PRO A 100 -39.31 6.15 -1.73
CA PRO A 100 -40.44 7.00 -2.12
C PRO A 100 -40.26 7.64 -3.51
N LEU A 101 -39.03 7.68 -4.01
CA LEU A 101 -38.69 8.17 -5.35
C LEU A 101 -37.70 7.19 -5.99
N ILE A 102 -38.09 6.61 -7.13
CA ILE A 102 -37.19 5.84 -7.99
C ILE A 102 -36.75 6.78 -9.12
N PRO A 103 -35.46 7.14 -9.20
CA PRO A 103 -34.95 8.00 -10.27
C PRO A 103 -35.25 7.40 -11.66
N PRO A 104 -35.70 8.22 -12.64
CA PRO A 104 -35.83 7.78 -14.02
C PRO A 104 -34.49 7.28 -14.58
N ARG A 105 -34.53 6.20 -15.37
CA ARG A 105 -33.33 5.69 -16.03
C ARG A 105 -32.81 6.72 -17.04
N GLY A 106 -31.56 7.15 -16.88
CA GLY A 106 -30.90 8.10 -17.78
C GLY A 106 -30.91 9.55 -17.31
N GLU A 107 -31.59 9.88 -16.21
CA GLU A 107 -31.49 11.19 -15.56
C GLU A 107 -30.37 11.15 -14.51
N VAL A 108 -29.38 12.02 -14.66
CA VAL A 108 -28.33 12.23 -13.65
C VAL A 108 -28.88 13.13 -12.56
N ASN A 109 -29.14 12.59 -11.37
CA ASN A 109 -29.50 13.36 -10.17
C ASN A 109 -28.28 14.04 -9.54
N ALA A 110 -27.46 14.70 -10.35
CA ALA A 110 -26.56 15.74 -9.91
C ALA A 110 -27.26 17.09 -10.18
N ALA A 111 -26.92 18.15 -9.44
CA ALA A 111 -27.16 19.49 -9.99
C ALA A 111 -26.50 19.51 -11.38
N ASP A 112 -27.19 20.04 -12.40
CA ASP A 112 -26.58 20.22 -13.71
C ASP A 112 -25.27 20.99 -13.51
N ALA A 113 -24.18 20.63 -14.20
CA ALA A 113 -22.92 21.38 -14.10
C ALA A 113 -23.14 22.89 -14.35
N PHE A 114 -24.17 23.23 -15.13
CA PHE A 114 -24.64 24.60 -15.35
C PHE A 114 -25.25 25.28 -14.10
N ASP A 115 -25.85 24.54 -13.17
CA ASP A 115 -26.43 25.07 -11.91
C ASP A 115 -25.39 25.31 -10.82
N ILE A 116 -24.19 24.72 -10.94
CA ILE A 116 -23.07 24.86 -9.99
C ILE A 116 -22.25 26.13 -10.26
N GLY A 117 -22.52 26.81 -11.39
CA GLY A 117 -21.69 27.89 -11.92
C GLY A 117 -20.51 27.35 -12.73
N SER A 118 -20.08 28.10 -13.75
CA SER A 118 -18.85 27.77 -14.48
C SER A 118 -17.64 28.04 -13.59
N PHE A 119 -16.80 27.05 -13.40
CA PHE A 119 -15.44 27.29 -12.91
C PHE A 119 -14.67 27.97 -14.03
N ASP A 120 -14.23 29.20 -13.82
CA ASP A 120 -13.45 29.91 -14.82
C ASP A 120 -12.06 29.27 -14.94
N GLU A 121 -11.70 28.79 -16.12
CA GLU A 121 -10.36 28.27 -16.35
C GLU A 121 -9.29 29.35 -16.13
N GLU A 122 -9.64 30.64 -16.28
CA GLU A 122 -8.75 31.76 -15.96
C GLU A 122 -8.41 31.83 -14.47
N ASP A 123 -9.31 31.44 -13.55
CA ASP A 123 -9.05 31.46 -12.10
C ASP A 123 -7.94 30.49 -11.69
N THR A 124 -7.72 29.44 -12.49
CA THR A 124 -6.68 28.43 -12.25
C THR A 124 -5.46 28.59 -13.16
N LYS A 125 -5.57 29.46 -14.17
CA LYS A 125 -4.52 29.70 -15.14
C LYS A 125 -3.33 30.41 -14.49
N GLY A 126 -2.17 29.75 -14.52
CA GLY A 126 -0.95 30.27 -13.90
C GLY A 126 -0.68 29.75 -12.49
N ILE A 127 -1.61 28.99 -11.90
CA ILE A 127 -1.32 28.20 -10.70
C ILE A 127 -0.37 27.08 -11.08
N LYS A 128 0.76 26.98 -10.39
CA LYS A 128 1.74 25.90 -10.55
C LYS A 128 1.80 25.10 -9.26
N LEU A 129 1.64 23.79 -9.37
CA LEU A 129 1.85 22.88 -8.25
C LEU A 129 3.36 22.75 -8.01
N LEU A 130 3.79 23.12 -6.82
CA LEU A 130 5.17 22.99 -6.37
C LEU A 130 5.39 21.63 -5.70
N ASP A 131 6.65 21.23 -5.54
CA ASP A 131 6.99 20.00 -4.81
C ASP A 131 6.48 20.02 -3.36
N SER A 132 6.43 21.21 -2.73
CA SER A 132 5.85 21.40 -1.39
C SER A 132 4.36 21.10 -1.36
N ASP A 133 3.64 21.35 -2.45
CA ASP A 133 2.20 21.06 -2.54
C ASP A 133 1.98 19.57 -2.73
N GLN A 134 2.83 18.91 -3.52
CA GLN A 134 2.79 17.45 -3.70
C GLN A 134 3.11 16.70 -2.42
N GLU A 135 4.01 17.24 -1.58
CA GLU A 135 4.36 16.63 -0.29
C GLU A 135 3.16 16.54 0.66
N LEU A 136 2.19 17.46 0.56
CA LEU A 136 0.94 17.38 1.32
C LEU A 136 0.12 16.11 0.98
N TYR A 137 0.23 15.62 -0.26
CA TYR A 137 -0.48 14.45 -0.77
C TYR A 137 0.36 13.17 -0.73
N ARG A 138 1.54 13.19 -0.11
CA ARG A 138 2.44 12.02 -0.04
C ARG A 138 1.78 10.77 0.54
N ASN A 139 0.88 10.96 1.51
CA ASN A 139 0.16 9.88 2.19
C ASN A 139 -1.31 9.77 1.72
N PHE A 140 -1.65 10.38 0.58
CA PHE A 140 -3.00 10.32 0.01
C PHE A 140 -3.35 8.93 -0.57
N PRO A 141 -2.45 8.22 -1.27
CA PRO A 141 -2.78 6.89 -1.80
C PRO A 141 -3.09 5.89 -0.68
N LEU A 142 -4.24 5.23 -0.77
CA LEU A 142 -4.70 4.25 0.22
C LEU A 142 -5.46 3.12 -0.46
N VAL A 143 -5.21 1.88 -0.01
CA VAL A 143 -5.99 0.70 -0.40
C VAL A 143 -6.66 0.15 0.86
N ILE A 144 -7.99 0.05 0.86
CA ILE A 144 -8.75 -0.55 1.96
C ILE A 144 -8.82 -2.06 1.71
N SER A 145 -8.06 -2.83 2.48
CA SER A 145 -7.91 -4.28 2.30
C SER A 145 -9.26 -5.01 2.19
N GLU A 146 -10.20 -4.75 3.11
CA GLU A 146 -11.54 -5.35 3.10
C GLU A 146 -12.29 -5.11 1.77
N ARG A 147 -12.25 -3.87 1.26
CA ARG A 147 -12.93 -3.49 0.02
C ARG A 147 -12.31 -4.15 -1.20
N TRP A 148 -10.98 -4.15 -1.27
CA TRP A 148 -10.26 -4.78 -2.37
C TRP A 148 -10.47 -6.30 -2.38
N GLN A 149 -10.39 -6.96 -1.21
CA GLN A 149 -10.64 -8.40 -1.12
C GLN A 149 -12.08 -8.76 -1.48
N GLN A 150 -13.06 -7.98 -1.03
CA GLN A 150 -14.47 -8.19 -1.39
C GLN A 150 -14.67 -8.06 -2.90
N GLU A 151 -14.12 -7.00 -3.52
CA GLU A 151 -14.18 -6.79 -4.96
C GLU A 151 -13.55 -7.96 -5.72
N VAL A 152 -12.37 -8.42 -5.33
CA VAL A 152 -11.69 -9.57 -5.95
C VAL A 152 -12.50 -10.86 -5.79
N ALA A 153 -13.02 -11.12 -4.59
CA ALA A 153 -13.83 -12.30 -4.28
C ALA A 153 -15.11 -12.37 -5.11
N GLU A 154 -15.79 -11.23 -5.30
CA GLU A 154 -17.04 -11.14 -6.04
C GLU A 154 -16.87 -11.14 -7.57
N THR A 155 -15.65 -10.94 -8.08
CA THR A 155 -15.42 -10.73 -9.51
C THR A 155 -14.50 -11.76 -10.15
N VAL A 156 -13.26 -11.89 -9.69
CA VAL A 156 -12.19 -12.58 -10.44
C VAL A 156 -11.52 -13.72 -9.69
N TYR A 157 -11.74 -13.85 -8.38
CA TYR A 157 -11.00 -14.77 -7.52
C TYR A 157 -10.98 -16.21 -8.06
N ASP A 158 -12.15 -16.80 -8.32
CA ASP A 158 -12.24 -18.19 -8.77
C ASP A 158 -11.60 -18.42 -10.14
N ALA A 159 -11.81 -17.48 -11.08
CA ALA A 159 -11.26 -17.57 -12.42
C ALA A 159 -9.74 -17.47 -12.43
N VAL A 160 -9.19 -16.48 -11.71
CA VAL A 160 -7.74 -16.25 -11.61
C VAL A 160 -7.05 -17.43 -10.92
N ASN A 161 -7.62 -17.95 -9.83
CA ASN A 161 -7.05 -19.11 -9.13
C ASN A 161 -7.06 -20.35 -10.00
N THR A 162 -8.18 -20.64 -10.68
CA THR A 162 -8.29 -21.79 -11.59
C THR A 162 -7.25 -21.73 -12.71
N ASP A 163 -7.04 -20.56 -13.31
CA ASP A 163 -6.06 -20.39 -14.38
C ASP A 163 -4.62 -20.45 -13.85
N THR A 164 -4.38 -19.93 -12.65
CA THR A 164 -3.08 -20.01 -11.97
C THR A 164 -2.73 -21.47 -11.66
N ASP A 165 -3.65 -22.22 -11.05
CA ASP A 165 -3.48 -23.65 -10.73
C ASP A 165 -3.13 -24.48 -11.97
N LYS A 166 -3.83 -24.25 -13.08
CA LYS A 166 -3.54 -24.91 -14.36
C LYS A 166 -2.14 -24.56 -14.87
N ASN A 167 -1.74 -23.31 -14.78
CA ASN A 167 -0.43 -22.86 -15.26
C ASN A 167 0.72 -23.42 -14.39
N GLU A 168 0.55 -23.43 -13.08
CA GLU A 168 1.52 -24.01 -12.15
C GLU A 168 1.63 -25.54 -12.32
N ALA A 169 0.51 -26.24 -12.49
CA ALA A 169 0.52 -27.67 -12.77
C ALA A 169 1.26 -28.02 -14.07
N LYS A 170 1.04 -27.24 -15.14
CA LYS A 170 1.78 -27.37 -16.41
C LYS A 170 3.27 -27.13 -16.22
N LYS A 171 3.66 -26.09 -15.49
CA LYS A 171 5.06 -25.76 -15.20
C LYS A 171 5.74 -26.87 -14.40
N ARG A 172 5.08 -27.39 -13.36
CA ARG A 172 5.56 -28.50 -12.53
C ARG A 172 5.74 -29.79 -13.34
N ALA A 173 4.78 -30.11 -14.21
CA ALA A 173 4.89 -31.26 -15.12
C ALA A 173 6.11 -31.13 -16.05
N LYS A 174 6.32 -29.94 -16.63
CA LYS A 174 7.48 -29.65 -17.49
C LYS A 174 8.81 -29.72 -16.72
N ASN A 175 8.87 -29.18 -15.50
CA ASN A 175 10.08 -29.20 -14.68
C ASN A 175 10.47 -30.62 -14.24
N LYS A 176 9.49 -31.47 -13.90
CA LYS A 176 9.72 -32.88 -13.58
C LYS A 176 10.34 -33.65 -14.75
N THR A 177 9.96 -33.32 -15.98
CA THR A 177 10.54 -33.94 -17.19
C THR A 177 11.94 -33.43 -17.52
N LEU A 178 12.31 -32.22 -17.08
CA LEU A 178 13.60 -31.58 -17.35
C LEU A 178 14.64 -31.80 -16.24
N GLY A 179 14.30 -32.53 -15.18
CA GLY A 179 15.23 -32.81 -14.06
C GLY A 179 15.70 -31.55 -13.33
N HIS A 180 14.96 -30.44 -13.43
CA HIS A 180 15.34 -29.17 -12.79
C HIS A 180 15.12 -29.28 -11.27
N GLU A 181 16.21 -29.23 -10.50
CA GLU A 181 16.18 -29.16 -9.04
C GLU A 181 15.48 -27.87 -8.58
N GLU A 182 14.21 -27.98 -8.22
CA GLU A 182 13.46 -27.00 -7.41
C GLU A 182 13.98 -26.92 -5.96
N ASP A 183 14.88 -27.82 -5.57
CA ASP A 183 15.40 -27.98 -4.21
C ASP A 183 16.76 -27.33 -3.97
N TYR A 184 17.29 -26.47 -4.86
CA TYR A 184 18.64 -25.91 -4.67
C TYR A 184 18.85 -25.18 -3.33
N ALA A 185 17.79 -24.55 -2.81
CA ALA A 185 17.80 -23.88 -1.51
C ALA A 185 17.61 -24.85 -0.34
N LEU A 186 16.94 -25.98 -0.56
CA LEU A 186 16.59 -26.94 0.49
C LEU A 186 17.82 -27.73 0.95
N GLY A 187 17.91 -27.98 2.26
CA GLY A 187 19.06 -28.66 2.86
C GLY A 187 20.34 -27.82 2.96
N LYS A 188 20.27 -26.50 2.69
CA LYS A 188 21.37 -25.54 2.86
C LYS A 188 20.99 -24.45 3.85
N ASP A 189 21.93 -23.55 4.12
CA ASP A 189 21.76 -22.36 4.94
C ASP A 189 21.19 -21.17 4.14
N CYS A 190 20.29 -21.41 3.19
CA CYS A 190 19.69 -20.34 2.40
C CYS A 190 18.76 -19.48 3.27
N ILE A 191 18.98 -18.17 3.28
CA ILE A 191 18.18 -17.19 4.04
C ILE A 191 16.90 -16.84 3.26
N MET A 192 17.05 -16.52 1.97
CA MET A 192 15.96 -16.05 1.12
C MET A 192 16.28 -16.35 -0.35
N HIS A 193 15.26 -16.62 -1.16
CA HIS A 193 15.42 -16.78 -2.61
C HIS A 193 14.20 -16.28 -3.37
N GLY A 194 14.38 -15.91 -4.64
CA GLY A 194 13.31 -15.30 -5.44
C GLY A 194 13.83 -14.62 -6.69
N TYR A 195 12.91 -14.14 -7.53
CA TYR A 195 13.27 -13.40 -8.73
C TYR A 195 13.61 -11.94 -8.41
N MET A 196 14.66 -11.42 -9.04
CA MET A 196 14.92 -9.98 -9.12
C MET A 196 15.44 -9.64 -10.52
N LEU A 197 15.32 -8.37 -10.89
CA LEU A 197 15.95 -7.82 -12.09
C LEU A 197 17.32 -7.28 -11.72
N LYS A 198 18.35 -7.73 -12.44
CA LYS A 198 19.72 -7.23 -12.30
C LYS A 198 20.03 -6.29 -13.46
N LEU A 199 20.55 -5.09 -13.18
CA LEU A 199 21.04 -4.22 -14.25
C LEU A 199 22.29 -4.83 -14.90
N GLY A 200 22.34 -4.83 -16.23
CA GLY A 200 23.49 -5.28 -17.01
C GLY A 200 24.74 -4.41 -16.81
N SER A 201 25.80 -4.75 -17.55
CA SER A 201 27.07 -3.98 -17.56
C SER A 201 26.81 -2.51 -17.96
N PRO A 202 27.68 -1.54 -17.62
CA PRO A 202 27.51 -0.13 -18.03
C PRO A 202 27.25 0.08 -19.53
N PHE A 203 27.68 -0.85 -20.39
CA PHE A 203 27.44 -0.84 -21.84
C PHE A 203 26.12 -1.51 -22.25
N LEU A 204 25.60 -2.40 -21.42
CA LEU A 204 24.35 -3.15 -21.58
C LEU A 204 23.39 -2.67 -20.49
N THR A 205 22.74 -1.53 -20.70
CA THR A 205 21.75 -0.94 -19.77
C THR A 205 20.45 -1.74 -19.66
N GLN A 206 20.46 -3.01 -20.04
CA GLN A 206 19.30 -3.89 -20.05
C GLN A 206 19.14 -4.59 -18.70
N TRP A 207 17.91 -4.62 -18.21
CA TRP A 207 17.52 -5.40 -17.04
C TRP A 207 17.43 -6.88 -17.39
N GLN A 208 18.05 -7.72 -16.56
CA GLN A 208 18.05 -9.16 -16.73
C GLN A 208 17.33 -9.82 -15.56
N ARG A 209 16.23 -10.54 -15.84
CA ARG A 209 15.52 -11.32 -14.83
C ARG A 209 16.34 -12.56 -14.48
N ARG A 210 16.63 -12.72 -13.19
CA ARG A 210 17.45 -13.81 -12.64
C ARG A 210 16.80 -14.32 -11.35
N TYR A 211 17.01 -15.60 -11.05
CA TYR A 211 16.59 -16.18 -9.77
C TYR A 211 17.76 -16.14 -8.81
N PHE A 212 17.58 -15.47 -7.67
CA PHE A 212 18.61 -15.22 -6.66
C PHE A 212 18.45 -16.14 -5.45
N TYR A 213 19.57 -16.46 -4.81
CA TYR A 213 19.66 -17.16 -3.55
C TYR A 213 20.61 -16.40 -2.62
N LEU A 214 20.10 -15.96 -1.48
CA LEU A 214 20.87 -15.32 -0.43
C LEU A 214 21.29 -16.36 0.60
N PHE A 215 22.59 -16.37 0.89
CA PHE A 215 23.21 -17.16 1.95
C PHE A 215 23.94 -16.22 2.91
N PRO A 216 24.30 -16.67 4.13
CA PRO A 216 24.99 -15.84 5.12
C PRO A 216 26.28 -15.17 4.61
N ASN A 217 26.98 -15.80 3.67
CA ASN A 217 28.27 -15.34 3.17
C ASN A 217 28.29 -14.91 1.69
N ARG A 218 27.19 -15.06 0.94
CA ARG A 218 27.15 -14.79 -0.50
C ARG A 218 25.74 -14.62 -1.05
N LEU A 219 25.67 -13.92 -2.17
CA LEU A 219 24.50 -13.82 -3.03
C LEU A 219 24.79 -14.56 -4.34
N GLU A 220 23.97 -15.56 -4.65
CA GLU A 220 24.06 -16.33 -5.89
C GLU A 220 22.89 -16.03 -6.81
N TRP A 221 23.07 -16.19 -8.13
CA TRP A 221 21.97 -16.11 -9.08
C TRP A 221 22.18 -16.99 -10.32
N ARG A 222 21.05 -17.35 -10.95
CA ARG A 222 20.99 -18.12 -12.19
C ARG A 222 20.04 -17.50 -13.22
N GLY A 223 20.39 -17.60 -14.51
CA GLY A 223 19.45 -17.41 -15.61
C GLY A 223 18.58 -18.65 -15.82
N GLU A 224 17.46 -18.50 -16.53
CA GLU A 224 16.64 -19.65 -16.92
C GLU A 224 17.44 -20.58 -17.86
N GLY A 225 17.54 -21.86 -17.52
CA GLY A 225 18.29 -22.85 -18.30
C GLY A 225 19.82 -22.75 -18.20
N GLU A 226 20.37 -21.81 -17.43
CA GLU A 226 21.82 -21.71 -17.22
C GLU A 226 22.27 -22.70 -16.13
N SER A 227 23.24 -23.56 -16.44
CA SER A 227 23.87 -24.47 -15.47
C SER A 227 24.87 -23.78 -14.55
N ARG A 228 25.44 -22.65 -15.00
CA ARG A 228 26.49 -21.92 -14.26
C ARG A 228 25.87 -20.91 -13.32
N GLN A 229 26.07 -21.10 -12.02
CA GLN A 229 25.74 -20.10 -11.02
C GLN A 229 26.77 -18.99 -11.00
N SER A 230 26.28 -17.75 -11.06
CA SER A 230 27.09 -16.58 -10.75
C SER A 230 26.97 -16.27 -9.26
N LEU A 231 28.04 -15.76 -8.65
CA LEU A 231 28.06 -15.45 -7.22
C LEU A 231 28.76 -14.12 -6.94
N LEU A 232 28.35 -13.49 -5.86
CA LEU A 232 28.95 -12.32 -5.24
C LEU A 232 29.10 -12.59 -3.75
N THR A 233 30.32 -12.57 -3.22
CA THR A 233 30.52 -12.83 -1.78
C THR A 233 30.25 -11.58 -0.96
N MET A 234 29.80 -11.75 0.30
CA MET A 234 29.58 -10.62 1.21
C MET A 234 30.88 -9.85 1.50
N GLU A 235 32.04 -10.49 1.33
CA GLU A 235 33.36 -9.86 1.47
C GLU A 235 33.69 -8.91 0.30
N GLN A 236 33.09 -9.12 -0.88
CA GLN A 236 33.27 -8.25 -2.04
C GLN A 236 32.40 -7.00 -1.97
N ILE A 237 31.30 -7.05 -1.21
CA ILE A 237 30.40 -5.92 -1.01
C ILE A 237 31.04 -4.92 -0.03
N VAL A 238 30.85 -3.64 -0.32
CA VAL A 238 31.34 -2.49 0.47
C VAL A 238 30.17 -1.81 1.19
N SER A 239 29.03 -1.67 0.52
CA SER A 239 27.80 -1.12 1.09
C SER A 239 26.56 -1.67 0.38
N VAL A 240 25.44 -1.64 1.10
CA VAL A 240 24.07 -1.91 0.62
C VAL A 240 23.28 -0.62 0.78
N GLU A 241 22.85 -0.02 -0.32
CA GLU A 241 22.24 1.31 -0.38
C GLU A 241 20.90 1.29 -1.13
N ASP A 242 20.06 2.29 -0.88
CA ASP A 242 18.91 2.58 -1.73
C ASP A 242 19.31 3.46 -2.88
N THR A 243 18.73 3.21 -4.04
CA THR A 243 18.79 4.11 -5.18
C THR A 243 17.47 4.13 -5.92
N GLN A 244 17.29 5.11 -6.80
CA GLN A 244 16.09 5.25 -7.62
C GLN A 244 16.52 5.41 -9.07
N ILE A 245 15.98 4.57 -9.95
CA ILE A 245 16.24 4.60 -11.38
C ILE A 245 14.91 4.64 -12.11
N LYS A 246 14.66 5.71 -12.88
CA LYS A 246 13.39 5.95 -13.58
C LYS A 246 12.19 5.77 -12.64
N ASP A 247 12.26 6.43 -11.49
CA ASP A 247 11.28 6.40 -10.41
C ASP A 247 11.07 5.07 -9.69
N LYS A 248 11.78 4.00 -10.08
CA LYS A 248 11.73 2.70 -9.40
C LYS A 248 12.78 2.58 -8.32
N LYS A 249 12.35 2.17 -7.12
CA LYS A 249 13.26 1.83 -6.01
C LYS A 249 14.11 0.62 -6.39
N CYS A 250 15.42 0.76 -6.21
CA CYS A 250 16.42 -0.25 -6.52
C CYS A 250 17.38 -0.40 -5.33
N ILE A 251 17.95 -1.59 -5.18
CA ILE A 251 19.00 -1.87 -4.19
C ILE A 251 20.34 -1.74 -4.92
N LEU A 252 21.22 -0.86 -4.42
CA LEU A 252 22.57 -0.66 -4.93
C LEU A 252 23.57 -1.36 -4.01
N LEU A 253 24.26 -2.36 -4.54
CA LEU A 253 25.42 -2.97 -3.90
C LEU A 253 26.69 -2.33 -4.49
N ARG A 254 27.47 -1.64 -3.66
CA ARG A 254 28.82 -1.20 -4.05
C ARG A 254 29.80 -2.33 -3.82
N ILE A 255 30.63 -2.61 -4.81
CA ILE A 255 31.58 -3.73 -4.79
C ILE A 255 33.01 -3.18 -4.79
N LYS A 256 33.93 -3.90 -4.14
CA LYS A 256 35.38 -3.63 -4.18
C LYS A 256 35.84 -3.37 -5.62
N GLY A 257 36.72 -2.37 -5.80
CA GLY A 257 37.16 -1.93 -7.12
C GLY A 257 36.20 -0.96 -7.83
N GLY A 258 35.28 -0.34 -7.08
CA GLY A 258 34.42 0.74 -7.60
C GLY A 258 33.27 0.29 -8.49
N LYS A 259 33.03 -1.03 -8.60
CA LYS A 259 31.93 -1.59 -9.40
C LYS A 259 30.61 -1.44 -8.66
N GLN A 260 29.53 -1.28 -9.42
CA GLN A 260 28.17 -1.20 -8.91
C GLN A 260 27.35 -2.39 -9.39
N PHE A 261 26.44 -2.84 -8.53
CA PHE A 261 25.53 -3.93 -8.82
C PHE A 261 24.13 -3.52 -8.36
N VAL A 262 23.24 -3.31 -9.33
CA VAL A 262 21.91 -2.76 -9.10
C VAL A 262 20.86 -3.84 -9.27
N LEU A 263 19.98 -3.94 -8.29
CA LEU A 263 18.86 -4.87 -8.24
C LEU A 263 17.54 -4.11 -8.18
N GLN A 264 16.54 -4.58 -8.91
CA GLN A 264 15.17 -4.08 -8.87
C GLN A 264 14.23 -5.26 -8.57
N CYS A 265 13.32 -5.08 -7.61
CA CYS A 265 12.31 -6.08 -7.25
C CYS A 265 11.02 -5.86 -8.08
N GLU A 266 10.15 -6.87 -8.12
CA GLU A 266 8.87 -6.82 -8.85
C GLU A 266 7.78 -6.13 -8.01
N SER A 267 7.92 -6.11 -6.68
CA SER A 267 6.99 -5.46 -5.75
C SER A 267 7.69 -4.72 -4.58
N ASP A 268 6.96 -3.81 -3.93
CA ASP A 268 7.43 -3.06 -2.76
C ASP A 268 7.73 -3.95 -1.53
N PRO A 269 6.89 -4.95 -1.17
CA PRO A 269 7.22 -5.88 -0.09
C PRO A 269 8.51 -6.67 -0.35
N GLU A 270 8.73 -7.12 -1.58
CA GLU A 270 9.97 -7.79 -1.97
C GLU A 270 11.17 -6.84 -1.83
N PHE A 271 11.05 -5.59 -2.29
CA PHE A 271 12.12 -4.60 -2.14
C PHE A 271 12.50 -4.40 -0.66
N ILE A 272 11.51 -4.20 0.21
CA ILE A 272 11.72 -4.02 1.65
C ILE A 272 12.43 -5.24 2.25
N GLN A 273 11.94 -6.44 1.94
CA GLN A 273 12.46 -7.68 2.49
C GLN A 273 13.87 -8.00 1.98
N TRP A 274 14.10 -7.97 0.66
CA TRP A 274 15.43 -8.21 0.07
C TRP A 274 16.47 -7.23 0.59
N LYS A 275 16.12 -5.94 0.68
CA LYS A 275 17.03 -4.92 1.20
C LYS A 275 17.42 -5.22 2.65
N LYS A 276 16.43 -5.54 3.50
CA LYS A 276 16.66 -5.87 4.91
C LYS A 276 17.60 -7.06 5.03
N GLU A 277 17.28 -8.19 4.39
CA GLU A 277 18.06 -9.43 4.51
C GLU A 277 19.47 -9.28 3.92
N LEU A 278 19.63 -8.58 2.79
CA LEU A 278 20.96 -8.27 2.23
C LEU A 278 21.80 -7.41 3.19
N THR A 279 21.18 -6.42 3.82
CA THR A 279 21.86 -5.54 4.79
C THR A 279 22.28 -6.31 6.03
N GLU A 280 21.40 -7.17 6.56
CA GLU A 280 21.67 -8.00 7.73
C GLU A 280 22.76 -9.03 7.45
N ALA A 281 22.66 -9.77 6.33
CA ALA A 281 23.67 -10.74 5.92
C ALA A 281 25.04 -10.09 5.69
N PHE A 282 25.07 -8.93 5.03
CA PHE A 282 26.30 -8.14 4.85
C PHE A 282 26.92 -7.75 6.20
N ASN A 283 26.14 -7.16 7.10
CA ASN A 283 26.62 -6.68 8.40
C ASN A 283 27.12 -7.83 9.29
N GLU A 284 26.43 -8.96 9.31
CA GLU A 284 26.85 -10.15 10.05
C GLU A 284 28.15 -10.73 9.48
N ALA A 285 28.23 -10.90 8.15
CA ALA A 285 29.44 -11.40 7.50
C ALA A 285 30.66 -10.51 7.79
N GLN A 286 30.50 -9.18 7.73
CA GLN A 286 31.58 -8.24 8.08
C GLN A 286 31.98 -8.34 9.57
N ARG A 287 31.02 -8.57 10.47
CA ARG A 287 31.31 -8.77 11.90
C ARG A 287 32.11 -10.04 12.15
N VAL A 288 31.74 -11.14 11.51
CA VAL A 288 32.44 -12.43 11.60
C VAL A 288 33.86 -12.30 11.04
N LEU A 289 34.03 -11.67 9.88
CA LEU A 289 35.35 -11.44 9.26
C LEU A 289 36.28 -10.61 10.14
N ARG A 290 35.76 -9.61 10.86
CA ARG A 290 36.54 -8.81 11.83
C ARG A 290 36.99 -9.61 13.06
N ARG A 291 36.20 -10.61 13.47
CA ARG A 291 36.48 -11.48 14.64
C ARG A 291 37.32 -12.71 14.28
N ALA A 292 37.43 -13.05 13.00
CA ALA A 292 38.23 -14.17 12.55
C ALA A 292 39.73 -13.93 12.86
N PRO A 293 40.45 -14.92 13.43
CA PRO A 293 41.89 -14.82 13.65
C PRO A 293 42.61 -14.50 12.33
N LYS A 294 43.63 -13.61 12.38
CA LYS A 294 44.46 -13.13 11.24
C LYS A 294 45.18 -14.23 10.42
N VAL A 295 44.89 -15.50 10.62
CA VAL A 295 45.56 -16.64 9.98
C VAL A 295 45.16 -16.79 8.51
N LEU A 296 44.01 -16.26 8.07
CA LEU A 296 43.63 -16.24 6.64
C LEU A 296 44.25 -15.08 5.84
N ASN A 297 44.87 -14.08 6.48
CA ASN A 297 45.45 -12.89 5.83
C ASN A 297 46.98 -12.93 5.73
N LYS A 298 47.58 -14.10 5.50
CA LYS A 298 48.93 -14.13 4.92
C LYS A 298 48.84 -14.01 3.40
N SER A 299 49.19 -12.83 2.91
CA SER A 299 49.50 -12.59 1.50
C SER A 299 50.49 -13.63 1.00
N ARG A 300 50.14 -14.37 -0.06
CA ARG A 300 51.15 -15.00 -0.91
C ARG A 300 51.87 -13.88 -1.65
N SER A 301 52.99 -13.42 -1.10
CA SER A 301 53.90 -12.51 -1.76
C SER A 301 55.01 -13.30 -2.46
N ALA A 302 55.14 -13.00 -3.75
CA ALA A 302 56.30 -13.14 -4.63
C ALA A 302 56.98 -14.52 -4.80
N VAL A 303 57.07 -14.88 -6.08
CA VAL A 303 58.07 -15.73 -6.73
C VAL A 303 59.34 -15.92 -5.89
N VAL A 304 59.58 -17.16 -5.45
CA VAL A 304 60.92 -17.61 -5.06
C VAL A 304 61.46 -18.34 -6.29
N GLU A 305 62.42 -17.71 -6.97
CA GLU A 305 63.29 -18.40 -7.92
C GLU A 305 63.96 -19.57 -7.21
N LEU A 306 63.71 -20.79 -7.68
CA LEU A 306 64.50 -21.95 -7.31
C LEU A 306 65.87 -21.82 -7.98
N THR A 307 66.83 -21.23 -7.29
CA THR A 307 68.24 -21.41 -7.59
C THR A 307 68.61 -22.89 -7.40
N LYS A 308 68.96 -23.57 -8.50
CA LYS A 308 69.49 -24.93 -8.48
C LYS A 308 70.79 -24.98 -7.65
N PRO A 309 70.96 -25.95 -6.74
CA PRO A 309 72.27 -26.26 -6.18
C PRO A 309 73.14 -26.99 -7.23
N PRO A 310 74.47 -26.84 -7.19
CA PRO A 310 75.37 -27.39 -8.20
C PRO A 310 75.50 -28.91 -8.07
N LEU A 311 75.50 -29.59 -9.21
CA LEU A 311 75.78 -31.02 -9.32
C LEU A 311 77.23 -31.30 -8.94
N SER A 312 77.46 -31.87 -7.77
CA SER A 312 78.72 -32.53 -7.44
C SER A 312 78.66 -33.99 -7.92
N HIS A 313 79.48 -34.29 -8.92
CA HIS A 313 79.79 -35.65 -9.31
C HIS A 313 80.43 -36.40 -8.14
N ARG A 314 79.88 -37.57 -7.80
CA ARG A 314 80.58 -38.56 -6.99
C ARG A 314 80.60 -39.90 -7.74
N ASN A 315 81.76 -40.20 -8.28
CA ASN A 315 82.18 -41.55 -8.67
C ASN A 315 82.28 -42.42 -7.41
N SER A 316 81.82 -43.66 -7.49
CA SER A 316 82.35 -44.74 -6.67
C SER A 316 82.15 -46.08 -7.37
N ASN A 317 83.30 -46.69 -7.70
CA ASN A 317 83.50 -48.04 -8.17
C ASN A 317 82.95 -49.10 -7.19
N GLY A 318 82.47 -50.21 -7.77
CA GLY A 318 82.75 -51.61 -7.39
C GLY A 318 82.56 -52.07 -5.94
N LEU A 319 81.61 -52.99 -5.72
CA LEU A 319 81.87 -54.44 -5.68
C LEU A 319 80.54 -55.20 -5.75
#